data_AF-A0A5C8UZM4-F1
#
_entry.id   AF-A0A5C8UZM4-F1
#
_cell.length_a   1.000
_cell.length_b   1.000
_cell.length_c   1.000
_cell.angle_alpha   90.00
_cell.angle_beta   90.00
_cell.angle_gamma   90.00
#
_symmetry.space_group_name_H-M   'P 1'
#
loop_
_entity.id
_entity.type
_entity.pdbx_description
1 polymer ?
#
loop_
_entity_poly.entity_id
_entity_poly.type
_entity_poly.pdbx_seq_one_letter_code
_entity_poly.pdbx_strand_id
1 'polypeptide(L)'
;LHDQYRVENHSIGGATLRDMIGVYEGGILNDFDPKLNAGGNLLIIQAGTNDLAQGRSPSELYKDAQSLAADAHSAGFKVIIATILPREGGTFPWSAASENARLEYNDLLRKGRAGADSLADIASSQTMGSVEATGNSALYSDGLHPTAAAVKAYIEPIYSLALSGNLDSGTKNDGTSSEPLGTSSPATTVPPVSSSPSLPASGTVSSNGPTTPVSTSIGTGADQLIFKVSEFVYKADAQ
;
A
#
# COMPACT_ATOMS: atom_id res chain seq x y z
N LEU A 1 -0.77 -9.31 -6.89
CA LEU A 1 -1.17 -8.72 -5.58
C LEU A 1 -2.29 -9.55 -4.96
N HIS A 2 -3.44 -9.69 -5.62
CA HIS A 2 -4.58 -10.47 -5.11
C HIS A 2 -4.27 -11.98 -4.93
N ASP A 3 -3.27 -12.48 -5.64
CA ASP A 3 -2.91 -13.90 -5.76
C ASP A 3 -2.14 -14.45 -4.55
N GLN A 4 -1.83 -13.60 -3.56
CA GLN A 4 -1.01 -13.92 -2.38
C GLN A 4 -1.62 -13.44 -1.05
N TYR A 5 -2.67 -12.61 -1.08
CA TYR A 5 -3.23 -11.95 0.10
C TYR A 5 -4.75 -11.91 0.04
N ARG A 6 -5.42 -12.19 1.16
CA ARG A 6 -6.83 -11.83 1.33
C ARG A 6 -6.88 -10.33 1.61
N VAL A 7 -7.39 -9.56 0.65
CA VAL A 7 -7.50 -8.09 0.75
C VAL A 7 -8.90 -7.73 1.24
N GLU A 8 -8.98 -6.86 2.25
CA GLU A 8 -10.22 -6.22 2.68
C GLU A 8 -10.12 -4.69 2.53
N ASN A 9 -11.27 -4.05 2.39
CA ASN A 9 -11.39 -2.62 2.26
C ASN A 9 -12.38 -2.10 3.30
N HIS A 10 -11.86 -1.37 4.30
CA HIS A 10 -12.61 -0.79 5.41
C HIS A 10 -12.71 0.75 5.31
N SER A 11 -12.52 1.27 4.10
CA SER A 11 -12.53 2.72 3.80
C SER A 11 -13.91 3.34 3.96
N ILE A 12 -13.96 4.53 4.56
CA ILE A 12 -15.18 5.35 4.63
C ILE A 12 -14.88 6.70 3.99
N GLY A 13 -15.62 7.03 2.93
CA GLY A 13 -15.38 8.27 2.17
C GLY A 13 -15.66 9.52 3.01
N GLY A 14 -14.71 10.46 3.04
CA GLY A 14 -14.81 11.67 3.85
C GLY A 14 -14.42 11.50 5.32
N ALA A 15 -13.99 10.30 5.73
CA ALA A 15 -13.57 10.01 7.10
C ALA A 15 -12.27 10.75 7.49
N THR A 16 -12.15 11.01 8.79
CA THR A 16 -10.91 11.43 9.45
C THR A 16 -10.12 10.22 9.94
N LEU A 17 -8.86 10.41 10.32
CA LEU A 17 -8.07 9.36 10.99
C LEU A 17 -8.72 8.87 12.29
N ARG A 18 -9.48 9.73 13.01
CA ARG A 18 -10.19 9.31 14.23
C ARG A 18 -11.38 8.40 13.94
N ASP A 19 -12.10 8.65 12.86
CA ASP A 19 -13.18 7.74 12.42
C ASP A 19 -12.59 6.38 12.02
N MET A 20 -11.42 6.37 11.37
CA MET A 20 -10.70 5.14 11.02
C MET A 20 -10.15 4.39 12.24
N ILE A 21 -9.70 5.09 13.29
CA ILE A 21 -9.35 4.47 14.58
C ILE A 21 -10.58 3.79 15.20
N GLY A 22 -11.75 4.45 15.19
CA GLY A 22 -13.00 3.84 15.68
C GLY A 22 -13.45 2.59 14.89
N VAL A 23 -13.22 2.56 13.57
CA VAL A 23 -13.44 1.36 12.73
C VAL A 23 -12.45 0.25 13.06
N TYR A 24 -11.18 0.61 13.31
CA TYR A 24 -10.14 -0.34 13.69
C TYR A 24 -10.44 -1.00 15.05
N GLU A 25 -10.75 -0.20 16.07
CA GLU A 25 -11.09 -0.65 17.42
C GLU A 25 -12.41 -1.45 17.45
N GLY A 26 -13.44 -0.97 16.74
CA GLY A 26 -14.78 -1.56 16.80
C GLY A 26 -15.02 -2.76 15.89
N GLY A 27 -14.29 -2.86 14.76
CA GLY A 27 -14.48 -3.91 13.75
C GLY A 27 -13.23 -4.74 13.50
N ILE A 28 -12.16 -4.12 12.99
CA ILE A 28 -10.99 -4.83 12.46
C ILE A 28 -10.30 -5.70 13.53
N LEU A 29 -10.26 -5.26 14.79
CA LEU A 29 -9.73 -6.05 15.91
C LEU A 29 -10.59 -7.27 16.29
N ASN A 30 -11.87 -7.29 15.93
CA ASN A 30 -12.80 -8.40 16.23
C ASN A 30 -12.81 -9.46 15.10
N ASP A 31 -12.59 -9.04 13.85
CA ASP A 31 -12.44 -9.95 12.69
C ASP A 31 -11.01 -10.52 12.55
N PHE A 32 -10.08 -10.08 13.40
CA PHE A 32 -8.69 -10.54 13.46
C PHE A 32 -8.56 -11.94 14.06
N ASP A 33 -8.03 -12.91 13.31
CA ASP A 33 -7.62 -14.21 13.87
C ASP A 33 -6.13 -14.22 14.27
N PRO A 34 -5.79 -14.18 15.57
CA PRO A 34 -4.41 -14.28 16.06
C PRO A 34 -3.76 -15.66 15.85
N LYS A 35 -4.44 -16.62 15.20
CA LYS A 35 -3.90 -17.94 14.87
C LYS A 35 -3.41 -18.07 13.43
N LEU A 36 -3.70 -17.09 12.56
CA LEU A 36 -3.17 -17.02 11.18
C LEU A 36 -1.71 -16.52 11.11
N ASN A 37 -0.97 -16.56 12.23
CA ASN A 37 0.40 -16.10 12.44
C ASN A 37 1.49 -16.81 11.58
N ALA A 38 1.12 -17.63 10.61
CA ALA A 38 2.05 -18.18 9.62
C ALA A 38 2.45 -17.16 8.53
N GLY A 39 1.53 -16.26 8.14
CA GLY A 39 1.71 -15.35 7.01
C GLY A 39 1.65 -13.85 7.34
N GLY A 40 1.44 -13.49 8.61
CA GLY A 40 1.34 -12.11 9.09
C GLY A 40 0.05 -11.37 8.69
N ASN A 41 -0.35 -10.39 9.48
CA ASN A 41 -1.45 -9.48 9.16
C ASN A 41 -0.89 -8.07 8.91
N LEU A 42 -1.45 -7.30 7.97
CA LEU A 42 -0.90 -6.01 7.56
C LEU A 42 -1.98 -4.93 7.38
N LEU A 43 -1.77 -3.80 8.05
CA LEU A 43 -2.59 -2.59 8.00
C LEU A 43 -1.91 -1.53 7.12
N ILE A 44 -2.66 -0.93 6.17
CA ILE A 44 -2.19 0.21 5.36
C ILE A 44 -2.97 1.46 5.75
N ILE A 45 -2.28 2.40 6.42
CA ILE A 45 -2.81 3.68 6.88
C ILE A 45 -2.61 4.74 5.77
N GLN A 46 -3.68 5.06 5.03
CA GLN A 46 -3.70 6.19 4.07
C GLN A 46 -4.90 7.10 4.38
N ALA A 47 -4.76 7.92 5.42
CA ALA A 47 -5.79 8.83 5.91
C ALA A 47 -5.20 10.21 6.24
N GLY A 48 -6.06 11.15 6.64
CA GLY A 48 -5.64 12.47 7.14
C GLY A 48 -5.99 13.66 6.26
N THR A 49 -6.36 13.46 4.98
CA THR A 49 -6.70 14.59 4.08
C THR A 49 -7.90 15.39 4.59
N ASN A 50 -8.91 14.71 5.16
CA ASN A 50 -10.10 15.36 5.72
C ASN A 50 -9.85 15.97 7.10
N ASP A 51 -8.89 15.46 7.87
CA ASP A 51 -8.42 16.08 9.12
C ASP A 51 -7.80 17.46 8.84
N LEU A 52 -6.93 17.54 7.82
CA LEU A 52 -6.27 18.79 7.41
C LEU A 52 -7.23 19.76 6.70
N ALA A 53 -8.24 19.24 5.99
CA ALA A 53 -9.32 20.07 5.43
C ALA A 53 -10.23 20.65 6.53
N GLN A 54 -10.39 19.93 7.65
CA GLN A 54 -11.12 20.37 8.84
C GLN A 54 -10.23 21.10 9.87
N GLY A 55 -8.97 21.39 9.51
CA GLY A 55 -8.08 22.28 10.29
C GLY A 55 -7.35 21.65 11.48
N ARG A 56 -7.26 20.31 11.57
CA ARG A 56 -6.35 19.65 12.54
C ARG A 56 -4.90 19.93 12.17
N SER A 57 -4.01 20.07 13.16
CA SER A 57 -2.59 20.29 12.87
C SER A 57 -1.89 19.01 12.40
N PRO A 58 -0.83 19.11 11.57
CA PRO A 58 0.03 18.00 11.19
C PRO A 58 0.57 17.24 12.41
N SER A 59 0.88 17.96 13.49
CA SER A 59 1.41 17.40 14.73
C SER A 59 0.41 16.56 15.53
N GLU A 60 -0.89 16.84 15.43
CA GLU A 60 -1.96 16.04 16.04
C GLU A 60 -2.27 14.82 15.19
N LEU A 61 -2.40 15.01 13.86
CA LEU A 61 -2.62 13.93 12.92
C LEU A 61 -1.49 12.88 12.98
N TYR A 62 -0.24 13.34 13.11
CA TYR A 62 0.91 12.46 13.28
C TYR A 62 0.90 11.70 14.62
N LYS A 63 0.44 12.32 15.72
CA LYS A 63 0.30 11.63 17.02
C LYS A 63 -0.80 10.57 16.99
N ASP A 64 -1.96 10.89 16.43
CA ASP A 64 -3.04 9.92 16.23
C ASP A 64 -2.57 8.74 15.35
N ALA A 65 -1.76 9.01 14.31
CA ALA A 65 -1.14 7.97 13.49
C ALA A 65 -0.10 7.12 14.24
N GLN A 66 0.67 7.73 15.15
CA GLN A 66 1.60 7.00 16.03
C GLN A 66 0.88 6.07 17.01
N SER A 67 -0.26 6.50 17.56
CA SER A 67 -1.11 5.64 18.39
C SER A 67 -1.61 4.44 17.58
N LEU A 68 -2.29 4.68 16.45
CA LEU A 68 -2.82 3.59 15.60
C LEU A 68 -1.74 2.61 15.15
N ALA A 69 -0.52 3.08 14.82
CA ALA A 69 0.59 2.20 14.48
C ALA A 69 1.06 1.35 15.67
N ALA A 70 1.15 1.93 16.87
CA ALA A 70 1.55 1.21 18.09
C ALA A 70 0.48 0.21 18.57
N ASP A 71 -0.79 0.54 18.44
CA ASP A 71 -1.91 -0.35 18.78
C ASP A 71 -2.00 -1.51 17.78
N ALA A 72 -1.80 -1.24 16.49
CA ALA A 72 -1.67 -2.26 15.45
C ALA A 72 -0.46 -3.19 15.67
N HIS A 73 0.72 -2.64 16.00
CA HIS A 73 1.88 -3.45 16.39
C HIS A 73 1.59 -4.31 17.63
N SER A 74 0.88 -3.77 18.62
CA SER A 74 0.51 -4.49 19.85
C SER A 74 -0.49 -5.63 19.61
N ALA A 75 -1.37 -5.49 18.62
CA ALA A 75 -2.25 -6.57 18.15
C ALA A 75 -1.54 -7.60 17.24
N GLY A 76 -0.31 -7.32 16.77
CA GLY A 76 0.48 -8.22 15.93
C GLY A 76 0.43 -7.94 14.42
N PHE A 77 0.00 -6.74 14.02
CA PHE A 77 0.08 -6.28 12.63
C PHE A 77 1.49 -5.81 12.25
N LYS A 78 1.80 -5.91 10.96
CA LYS A 78 2.73 -5.01 10.26
C LYS A 78 1.98 -3.77 9.79
N VAL A 79 2.63 -2.61 9.81
CA VAL A 79 2.02 -1.33 9.46
C VAL A 79 2.77 -0.68 8.32
N ILE A 80 2.04 -0.32 7.26
CA ILE A 80 2.49 0.60 6.23
C ILE A 80 1.71 1.90 6.41
N ILE A 81 2.39 3.03 6.44
CA ILE A 81 1.74 4.34 6.36
C ILE A 81 2.01 4.99 5.01
N ALA A 82 1.08 5.80 4.53
CA ALA A 82 1.20 6.49 3.26
C ALA A 82 1.14 8.01 3.41
N THR A 83 1.91 8.71 2.58
CA THR A 83 1.82 10.17 2.43
C THR A 83 0.50 10.58 1.77
N ILE A 84 -0.08 11.71 2.17
CA ILE A 84 -1.29 12.26 1.56
C ILE A 84 -0.97 12.88 0.20
N LEU A 85 -1.66 12.42 -0.85
CA LEU A 85 -1.61 13.00 -2.21
C LEU A 85 -2.11 14.46 -2.26
N PRO A 86 -1.63 15.28 -3.22
CA PRO A 86 -2.18 16.62 -3.42
C PRO A 86 -3.68 16.59 -3.72
N ARG A 87 -4.35 17.71 -3.46
CA ARG A 87 -5.74 17.96 -3.83
C ARG A 87 -5.97 19.45 -4.08
N GLU A 88 -6.98 19.74 -4.90
CA GLU A 88 -7.58 21.06 -5.06
C GLU A 88 -9.11 21.02 -4.86
N GLY A 89 -9.72 19.84 -4.91
CA GLY A 89 -11.17 19.62 -4.82
C GLY A 89 -11.63 18.80 -3.62
N GLY A 90 -12.79 18.13 -3.81
CA GLY A 90 -13.48 17.32 -2.80
C GLY A 90 -14.53 18.06 -1.97
N THR A 91 -15.24 17.32 -1.11
CA THR A 91 -16.39 17.82 -0.33
C THR A 91 -16.03 18.85 0.74
N PHE A 92 -14.90 18.68 1.41
CA PHE A 92 -14.38 19.64 2.38
C PHE A 92 -13.52 20.71 1.68
N PRO A 93 -13.64 21.99 2.06
CA PRO A 93 -12.81 23.06 1.49
C PRO A 93 -11.31 22.77 1.64
N TRP A 94 -10.55 22.98 0.56
CA TRP A 94 -9.09 22.96 0.60
C TRP A 94 -8.54 24.38 0.53
N SER A 95 -7.42 24.63 1.20
CA SER A 95 -6.80 25.95 1.29
C SER A 95 -5.28 25.85 1.22
N ALA A 96 -4.60 26.96 0.92
CA ALA A 96 -3.13 27.01 0.98
C ALA A 96 -2.57 26.66 2.38
N ALA A 97 -3.34 26.90 3.45
CA ALA A 97 -2.96 26.46 4.80
C ALA A 97 -3.08 24.93 4.95
N SER A 98 -4.16 24.32 4.42
CA SER A 98 -4.35 22.87 4.39
C SER A 98 -3.29 22.17 3.53
N GLU A 99 -2.89 22.77 2.42
CA GLU A 99 -1.82 22.26 1.55
C GLU A 99 -0.43 22.36 2.22
N ASN A 100 -0.12 23.48 2.88
CA ASN A 100 1.09 23.59 3.71
C ASN A 100 1.10 22.53 4.83
N ALA A 101 -0.05 22.30 5.48
CA ALA A 101 -0.20 21.26 6.49
C ALA A 101 -0.03 19.84 5.91
N ARG A 102 -0.47 19.59 4.67
CA ARG A 102 -0.23 18.32 3.95
C ARG A 102 1.26 18.09 3.72
N LEU A 103 1.99 19.13 3.30
CA LEU A 103 3.44 19.07 3.09
C LEU A 103 4.19 18.81 4.40
N GLU A 104 3.83 19.50 5.48
CA GLU A 104 4.40 19.28 6.83
C GLU A 104 4.13 17.86 7.34
N TYR A 105 2.89 17.36 7.23
CA TYR A 105 2.53 16.00 7.64
C TYR A 105 3.31 14.94 6.84
N ASN A 106 3.43 15.12 5.53
CA ASN A 106 4.22 14.22 4.67
C ASN A 106 5.71 14.24 5.00
N ASP A 107 6.26 15.39 5.41
CA ASP A 107 7.64 15.50 5.89
C ASP A 107 7.85 14.80 7.24
N LEU A 108 6.89 14.91 8.18
CA LEU A 108 6.90 14.12 9.42
C LEU A 108 6.85 12.60 9.13
N LEU A 109 6.01 12.15 8.20
CA LEU A 109 5.95 10.76 7.76
C LEU A 109 7.26 10.28 7.11
N ARG A 110 7.91 11.11 6.29
CA ARG A 110 9.23 10.80 5.70
C ARG A 110 10.33 10.67 6.76
N LYS A 111 10.28 11.50 7.80
CA LYS A 111 11.28 11.52 8.88
C LYS A 111 11.12 10.39 9.90
N GLY A 112 9.89 10.07 10.30
CA GLY A 112 9.63 9.14 11.42
C GLY A 112 8.57 8.07 11.18
N ARG A 113 7.90 8.06 10.01
CA ARG A 113 6.90 7.04 9.60
C ARG A 113 5.74 6.82 10.57
N ALA A 114 5.51 7.74 11.52
CA ALA A 114 4.63 7.53 12.67
C ALA A 114 4.89 6.19 13.41
N GLY A 115 6.12 5.66 13.38
CA GLY A 115 6.45 4.34 13.94
C GLY A 115 6.12 3.13 13.07
N ALA A 116 5.44 3.30 11.93
CA ALA A 116 5.14 2.21 10.99
C ALA A 116 6.40 1.56 10.39
N ASP A 117 6.30 0.25 10.08
CA ASP A 117 7.40 -0.53 9.52
C ASP A 117 7.89 0.00 8.17
N SER A 118 7.00 0.56 7.35
CA SER A 118 7.35 1.12 6.02
C SER A 118 6.47 2.28 5.59
N LEU A 119 7.01 3.07 4.64
CA LEU A 119 6.36 4.24 4.07
C LEU A 119 6.02 3.98 2.59
N ALA A 120 4.75 4.14 2.23
CA ALA A 120 4.32 4.31 0.84
C ALA A 120 4.30 5.80 0.50
N ASP A 121 5.43 6.34 0.03
CA ASP A 121 5.55 7.75 -0.35
C ASP A 121 4.91 8.03 -1.72
N ILE A 122 3.59 7.83 -1.79
CA ILE A 122 2.78 8.04 -3.00
C ILE A 122 2.79 9.51 -3.45
N ALA A 123 3.07 10.45 -2.54
CA ALA A 123 3.23 11.87 -2.83
C ALA A 123 4.62 12.23 -3.38
N SER A 124 5.57 11.29 -3.45
CA SER A 124 6.83 11.46 -4.21
C SER A 124 6.70 11.10 -5.69
N SER A 125 5.58 10.52 -6.12
CA SER A 125 5.31 10.16 -7.51
C SER A 125 5.39 11.39 -8.42
N GLN A 126 6.28 11.36 -9.42
CA GLN A 126 6.43 12.45 -10.39
C GLN A 126 5.17 12.66 -11.26
N THR A 127 4.24 11.71 -11.28
CA THR A 127 2.97 11.81 -12.02
C THR A 127 1.78 12.17 -11.12
N MET A 128 1.75 11.72 -9.87
CA MET A 128 0.61 11.93 -8.97
C MET A 128 0.84 12.97 -7.87
N GLY A 129 2.09 13.26 -7.50
CA GLY A 129 2.45 13.97 -6.28
C GLY A 129 2.46 15.50 -6.36
N SER A 130 2.35 16.09 -7.55
CA SER A 130 2.32 17.53 -7.77
C SER A 130 0.89 18.08 -7.83
N VAL A 131 0.68 19.34 -7.46
CA VAL A 131 -0.65 19.97 -7.44
C VAL A 131 -1.20 20.11 -8.87
N GLU A 132 -0.35 20.35 -9.86
CA GLU A 132 -0.75 20.41 -11.27
C GLU A 132 -1.37 19.09 -11.78
N ALA A 133 -1.08 17.96 -11.12
CA ALA A 133 -1.69 16.67 -11.44
C ALA A 133 -3.18 16.62 -11.10
N THR A 134 -3.67 17.39 -10.10
CA THR A 134 -5.08 17.33 -9.66
C THR A 134 -6.04 17.95 -10.67
N GLY A 135 -5.55 18.84 -11.54
CA GLY A 135 -6.29 19.32 -12.71
C GLY A 135 -6.40 18.32 -13.87
N ASN A 136 -5.70 17.18 -13.84
CA ASN A 136 -5.72 16.18 -14.90
C ASN A 136 -6.79 15.11 -14.65
N SER A 137 -7.90 15.17 -15.39
CA SER A 137 -9.05 14.27 -15.26
C SER A 137 -8.77 12.79 -15.55
N ALA A 138 -7.65 12.45 -16.19
CA ALA A 138 -7.20 11.06 -16.32
C ALA A 138 -6.52 10.54 -15.04
N LEU A 139 -5.97 11.43 -14.22
CA LEU A 139 -5.27 11.11 -12.97
C LEU A 139 -6.18 11.24 -11.75
N TYR A 140 -6.99 12.30 -11.68
CA TYR A 140 -7.92 12.59 -10.59
C TYR A 140 -9.33 12.90 -11.12
N SER A 141 -10.37 12.27 -10.58
CA SER A 141 -11.74 12.43 -11.10
C SER A 141 -12.41 13.78 -10.77
N ASP A 142 -11.98 14.42 -9.68
CA ASP A 142 -12.61 15.61 -9.09
C ASP A 142 -11.60 16.54 -8.37
N GLY A 143 -10.31 16.42 -8.70
CA GLY A 143 -9.23 17.15 -8.02
C GLY A 143 -8.94 16.70 -6.58
N LEU A 144 -9.49 15.56 -6.13
CA LEU A 144 -9.12 14.91 -4.87
C LEU A 144 -8.87 13.40 -5.07
N HIS A 145 -9.79 12.71 -5.73
CA HIS A 145 -9.79 11.26 -5.82
C HIS A 145 -9.03 10.76 -7.07
N PRO A 146 -7.96 9.96 -6.91
CA PRO A 146 -7.31 9.31 -8.05
C PRO A 146 -8.25 8.40 -8.83
N THR A 147 -8.08 8.33 -10.16
CA THR A 147 -8.85 7.38 -10.99
C THR A 147 -8.34 5.95 -10.80
N ALA A 148 -9.19 4.95 -11.04
CA ALA A 148 -8.80 3.53 -10.99
C ALA A 148 -7.57 3.20 -11.85
N ALA A 149 -7.48 3.83 -13.03
CA ALA A 149 -6.36 3.66 -13.95
C ALA A 149 -5.07 4.26 -13.37
N ALA A 150 -5.15 5.47 -12.78
CA ALA A 150 -4.01 6.13 -12.16
C ALA A 150 -3.53 5.42 -10.89
N VAL A 151 -4.45 4.87 -10.09
CA VAL A 151 -4.10 4.07 -8.90
C VAL A 151 -3.33 2.83 -9.31
N LYS A 152 -3.85 2.07 -10.27
CA LYS A 152 -3.18 0.87 -10.79
C LYS A 152 -1.84 1.17 -11.46
N ALA A 153 -1.72 2.28 -12.18
CA ALA A 153 -0.50 2.64 -12.90
C ALA A 153 0.61 3.21 -11.99
N TYR A 154 0.26 4.00 -10.96
CA TYR A 154 1.22 4.86 -10.25
C TYR A 154 1.24 4.69 -8.72
N ILE A 155 0.20 4.09 -8.11
CA ILE A 155 0.06 3.98 -6.64
C ILE A 155 0.23 2.53 -6.17
N GLU A 156 -0.39 1.54 -6.86
CA GLU A 156 -0.18 0.11 -6.59
C GLU A 156 1.31 -0.32 -6.59
N PRO A 157 2.18 0.17 -7.50
CA PRO A 157 3.60 -0.17 -7.47
C PRO A 157 4.31 0.33 -6.21
N ILE A 158 3.99 1.54 -5.73
CA ILE A 158 4.60 2.13 -4.53
C ILE A 158 4.19 1.34 -3.28
N TYR A 159 2.91 0.96 -3.17
CA TYR A 159 2.48 0.04 -2.12
C TYR A 159 3.13 -1.34 -2.22
N SER A 160 3.34 -1.86 -3.43
CA SER A 160 3.99 -3.17 -3.62
C SER A 160 5.43 -3.17 -3.11
N LEU A 161 6.18 -2.09 -3.34
CA LEU A 161 7.54 -1.90 -2.81
C LEU A 161 7.56 -1.76 -1.27
N ALA A 162 6.60 -1.00 -0.70
CA ALA A 162 6.45 -0.88 0.75
C ALA A 162 6.03 -2.20 1.42
N LEU A 163 5.38 -3.12 0.69
CA LEU A 163 5.11 -4.48 1.14
C LEU A 163 6.36 -5.38 1.09
N SER A 164 7.12 -5.41 0.00
CA SER A 164 8.28 -6.31 -0.10
C SER A 164 9.30 -6.06 1.02
N GLY A 165 9.55 -4.79 1.36
CA GLY A 165 10.41 -4.42 2.49
C GLY A 165 9.92 -4.83 3.88
N ASN A 166 8.64 -5.25 4.02
CA ASN A 166 8.12 -5.85 5.26
C ASN A 166 8.35 -7.36 5.32
N LEU A 167 8.22 -8.06 4.19
CA LEU A 167 8.23 -9.53 4.12
C LEU A 167 9.63 -10.10 4.41
N ASP A 168 10.68 -9.44 3.90
CA ASP A 168 12.08 -9.82 4.14
C ASP A 168 12.49 -9.75 5.63
N SER A 169 11.66 -9.17 6.50
CA SER A 169 11.87 -9.20 7.97
C SER A 169 11.45 -10.51 8.66
N GLY A 170 10.78 -11.42 7.94
CA GLY A 170 10.37 -12.74 8.45
C GLY A 170 11.47 -13.81 8.42
N THR A 171 12.44 -13.69 7.52
CA THR A 171 13.58 -14.61 7.43
C THR A 171 14.59 -14.36 8.55
N LYS A 172 14.60 -15.27 9.54
CA LYS A 172 15.63 -15.30 10.59
C LYS A 172 17.02 -15.54 9.98
N ASN A 173 17.85 -14.51 9.93
CA ASN A 173 19.29 -14.67 9.78
C ASN A 173 19.84 -15.35 11.04
N ASP A 174 20.02 -16.68 11.03
CA ASP A 174 20.83 -17.34 12.04
C ASP A 174 22.31 -17.00 11.84
N GLY A 175 22.99 -16.66 12.93
CA GLY A 175 24.24 -15.92 12.84
C GLY A 175 25.43 -16.77 12.37
N THR A 176 25.83 -16.60 11.11
CA THR A 176 27.15 -16.98 10.62
C THR A 176 27.89 -15.76 10.07
N SER A 177 28.87 -15.28 10.83
CA SER A 177 29.62 -14.05 10.55
C SER A 177 31.01 -14.34 9.96
N SER A 178 31.27 -13.94 8.71
CA SER A 178 32.63 -13.80 8.18
C SER A 178 32.71 -12.95 6.89
N GLU A 179 33.27 -11.75 7.00
CA GLU A 179 33.89 -11.01 5.90
C GLU A 179 35.41 -11.37 5.82
N PRO A 180 36.25 -10.74 4.95
CA PRO A 180 36.14 -10.69 3.48
C PRO A 180 37.49 -11.01 2.79
N LEU A 181 37.47 -11.55 1.55
CA LEU A 181 38.58 -11.62 0.56
C LEU A 181 38.03 -12.28 -0.73
N GLY A 182 38.51 -12.05 -1.95
CA GLY A 182 39.56 -11.15 -2.44
C GLY A 182 39.62 -11.18 -3.99
N THR A 183 40.26 -10.17 -4.61
CA THR A 183 40.34 -9.91 -6.06
C THR A 183 40.74 -11.09 -6.98
N SER A 184 40.09 -11.26 -8.15
CA SER A 184 40.76 -11.22 -9.49
C SER A 184 39.83 -11.57 -10.69
N SER A 185 40.32 -11.24 -11.89
CA SER A 185 39.82 -11.56 -13.26
C SER A 185 41.07 -11.71 -14.17
N PRO A 186 41.05 -12.11 -15.48
CA PRO A 186 39.95 -12.01 -16.47
C PRO A 186 39.81 -13.14 -17.55
N ALA A 187 38.82 -12.98 -18.44
CA ALA A 187 38.74 -13.48 -19.85
C ALA A 187 38.63 -15.03 -20.08
N THR A 188 38.18 -15.58 -21.24
CA THR A 188 38.15 -15.06 -22.63
C THR A 188 37.07 -15.75 -23.53
N THR A 189 36.65 -15.09 -24.62
CA THR A 189 36.07 -15.63 -25.90
C THR A 189 34.60 -16.12 -26.02
N VAL A 190 34.07 -15.98 -27.27
CA VAL A 190 32.66 -15.95 -27.76
C VAL A 190 32.72 -16.09 -29.33
N PRO A 191 31.69 -16.41 -30.17
CA PRO A 191 30.47 -17.27 -30.17
C PRO A 191 30.60 -18.36 -31.31
N PRO A 192 29.65 -18.70 -32.25
CA PRO A 192 28.15 -18.70 -32.32
C PRO A 192 27.46 -19.97 -32.94
N VAL A 193 26.13 -20.10 -32.75
CA VAL A 193 25.05 -20.48 -33.75
C VAL A 193 23.67 -20.23 -33.07
N SER A 194 22.63 -19.63 -33.68
CA SER A 194 21.64 -20.17 -34.67
C SER A 194 20.83 -21.38 -34.14
N SER A 195 19.48 -21.48 -34.20
CA SER A 195 18.44 -20.73 -34.95
C SER A 195 17.00 -20.85 -34.37
N SER A 196 16.08 -19.95 -34.76
CA SER A 196 14.59 -20.02 -34.64
C SER A 196 13.96 -21.23 -35.40
N PRO A 197 12.67 -21.69 -35.20
CA PRO A 197 11.45 -20.85 -35.25
C PRO A 197 10.11 -21.28 -34.55
N SER A 198 9.12 -20.37 -34.66
CA SER A 198 7.66 -20.56 -34.83
C SER A 198 6.71 -20.95 -33.67
N LEU A 199 5.53 -20.30 -33.69
CA LEU A 199 4.30 -20.57 -32.92
C LEU A 199 3.36 -21.54 -33.68
N PRO A 200 2.32 -22.07 -33.01
CA PRO A 200 0.95 -21.81 -33.47
C PRO A 200 0.02 -21.30 -32.33
N ALA A 201 -1.27 -21.08 -32.61
CA ALA A 201 -2.19 -20.34 -31.75
C ALA A 201 -3.57 -21.03 -31.57
N SER A 202 -4.34 -20.47 -30.63
CA SER A 202 -5.79 -20.61 -30.42
C SER A 202 -6.37 -21.97 -29.96
N GLY A 203 -7.04 -21.92 -28.81
CA GLY A 203 -8.07 -22.89 -28.41
C GLY A 203 -9.15 -22.17 -27.61
N THR A 204 -10.37 -22.11 -28.13
CA THR A 204 -11.50 -21.39 -27.51
C THR A 204 -12.55 -22.37 -27.03
N VAL A 205 -12.87 -22.36 -25.74
CA VAL A 205 -13.96 -23.15 -25.14
C VAL A 205 -14.73 -22.26 -24.16
N SER A 206 -16.05 -22.45 -24.06
CA SER A 206 -16.95 -21.68 -23.21
C SER A 206 -17.97 -22.59 -22.53
N SER A 207 -18.10 -22.49 -21.20
CA SER A 207 -19.31 -22.88 -20.46
C SER A 207 -19.32 -22.34 -19.02
N ASN A 208 -20.52 -22.05 -18.52
CA ASN A 208 -20.83 -21.22 -17.37
C ASN A 208 -20.49 -21.81 -15.97
N GLY A 209 -20.01 -20.94 -15.08
CA GLY A 209 -20.25 -20.99 -13.62
C GLY A 209 -19.28 -21.83 -12.76
N PRO A 210 -19.24 -21.60 -11.43
CA PRO A 210 -19.95 -20.57 -10.66
C PRO A 210 -19.25 -19.19 -10.73
N THR A 211 -19.82 -18.17 -10.09
CA THR A 211 -19.21 -16.83 -10.01
C THR A 211 -18.06 -16.80 -9.01
N THR A 212 -16.82 -16.93 -9.51
CA THR A 212 -15.58 -16.60 -8.79
C THR A 212 -15.69 -15.19 -8.16
N PRO A 213 -15.21 -14.96 -6.92
CA PRO A 213 -15.30 -13.64 -6.28
C PRO A 213 -14.67 -12.55 -7.16
N VAL A 214 -15.40 -11.45 -7.31
CA VAL A 214 -14.97 -10.29 -8.11
C VAL A 214 -13.77 -9.64 -7.42
N SER A 215 -12.66 -9.52 -8.14
CA SER A 215 -11.53 -8.72 -7.67
C SER A 215 -11.94 -7.24 -7.63
N THR A 216 -12.21 -6.75 -6.43
CA THR A 216 -12.42 -5.32 -6.17
C THR A 216 -11.08 -4.60 -6.28
N SER A 217 -10.93 -3.80 -7.34
CA SER A 217 -9.71 -3.03 -7.58
C SER A 217 -9.43 -2.06 -6.44
N ILE A 218 -8.17 -1.99 -6.03
CA ILE A 218 -7.66 -0.83 -5.29
C ILE A 218 -7.91 0.41 -6.18
N GLY A 219 -8.43 1.50 -5.63
CA GLY A 219 -8.52 2.78 -6.35
C GLY A 219 -9.87 3.26 -6.88
N THR A 220 -11.01 2.73 -6.43
CA THR A 220 -12.35 3.30 -6.77
C THR A 220 -13.14 3.70 -5.54
N GLY A 221 -12.88 4.88 -4.99
CA GLY A 221 -13.59 5.42 -3.82
C GLY A 221 -12.74 6.40 -3.01
N ALA A 222 -13.39 7.24 -2.22
CA ALA A 222 -12.75 8.21 -1.34
C ALA A 222 -11.98 7.54 -0.19
N ASP A 223 -10.83 8.14 0.17
CA ASP A 223 -10.02 7.88 1.37
C ASP A 223 -9.73 6.41 1.72
N GLN A 224 -8.73 5.83 1.04
CA GLN A 224 -8.56 4.37 1.01
C GLN A 224 -7.67 3.77 2.12
N LEU A 225 -8.30 3.28 3.19
CA LEU A 225 -7.69 2.36 4.15
C LEU A 225 -7.71 0.93 3.60
N ILE A 226 -6.54 0.33 3.39
CA ILE A 226 -6.40 -1.01 2.77
C ILE A 226 -5.89 -2.00 3.82
N PHE A 227 -6.51 -3.18 3.88
CA PHE A 227 -6.16 -4.24 4.83
C PHE A 227 -5.71 -5.49 4.07
N LYS A 228 -4.67 -6.17 4.56
CA LYS A 228 -4.10 -7.36 3.90
C LYS A 228 -3.83 -8.47 4.92
N VAL A 229 -4.44 -9.62 4.70
CA VAL A 229 -4.40 -10.79 5.59
C VAL A 229 -3.60 -11.91 4.94
N SER A 230 -2.60 -12.38 5.70
CA SER A 230 -1.81 -13.61 5.63
C SER A 230 -1.53 -14.30 4.29
N GLU A 231 -0.25 -14.50 4.02
CA GLU A 231 0.24 -15.56 3.11
C GLU A 231 -0.33 -16.94 3.49
N PHE A 232 -0.87 -17.66 2.51
CA PHE A 232 -1.32 -19.05 2.68
C PHE A 232 -0.27 -20.02 2.10
N VAL A 233 0.52 -20.64 2.98
CA VAL A 233 1.47 -21.68 2.55
C VAL A 233 0.71 -22.91 2.06
N TYR A 234 0.88 -23.21 0.77
CA TYR A 234 0.29 -24.36 0.09
C TYR A 234 0.66 -25.68 0.81
N LYS A 235 -0.37 -26.43 1.23
CA LYS A 235 -0.28 -27.86 1.54
C LYS A 235 -1.46 -28.60 0.92
N ALA A 236 -1.16 -29.77 0.36
CA ALA A 236 -2.13 -30.68 -0.21
C ALA A 236 -2.85 -31.51 0.88
N ASP A 237 -3.75 -32.37 0.42
CA ASP A 237 -4.41 -33.47 1.13
C ASP A 237 -5.45 -33.09 2.20
N ALA A 238 -6.74 -33.26 1.87
CA ALA A 238 -7.62 -34.22 2.58
C ALA A 238 -9.10 -34.19 2.12
N GLN A 239 -9.39 -34.70 0.91
CA GLN A 239 -10.49 -35.64 0.54
C GLN A 239 -10.91 -35.50 -0.93
#